data_AF-A0A963B9E3-F1
#
_entry.id   AF-A0A963B9E3-F1
#
_cell.length_a   1.000
_cell.length_b   1.000
_cell.length_c   1.000
_cell.angle_alpha   90.00
_cell.angle_beta   90.00
_cell.angle_gamma   90.00
#
_symmetry.space_group_name_H-M   'P 1'
#
loop_
_entity.id
_entity.type
_entity.pdbx_description
1 polymer ?
#
loop_
_entity_poly.entity_id
_entity_poly.type
_entity_poly.pdbx_seq_one_letter_code
_entity_poly.pdbx_strand_id
1 'polypeptide(L)' 'QQSLQYHRLPVAGKISVTPTKMLANQFDLSLAYSPGVAHACDAIVAEPNEASSLTARGNLVAVIS' A
#
# COMPACT_ATOMS: atom_id res chain seq x y z
N GLN A 1 -20.96 -26.18 -5.44
CA GLN A 1 -20.46 -25.58 -6.71
C GLN A 1 -20.36 -24.05 -6.64
N GLN A 2 -21.32 -23.34 -6.02
CA GLN A 2 -21.29 -21.87 -5.91
C GLN A 2 -20.07 -21.28 -5.18
N SER A 3 -19.63 -21.89 -4.07
CA SER A 3 -18.41 -21.42 -3.35
C SER A 3 -17.17 -21.44 -4.26
N LEU A 4 -17.01 -22.48 -5.10
CA LEU A 4 -15.90 -22.54 -6.04
C LEU A 4 -15.97 -21.44 -7.11
N GLN A 5 -17.17 -21.10 -7.58
CA GLN A 5 -17.34 -19.97 -8.51
C GLN A 5 -17.03 -18.64 -7.83
N TYR A 6 -17.51 -18.42 -6.60
CA TYR A 6 -17.24 -17.23 -5.79
C TYR A 6 -15.73 -16.97 -5.63
N HIS A 7 -14.93 -18.01 -5.45
CA HIS A 7 -13.47 -17.88 -5.31
C HIS A 7 -12.71 -17.73 -6.64
N ARG A 8 -13.35 -17.98 -7.80
CA ARG A 8 -12.68 -18.04 -9.11
C ARG A 8 -13.02 -16.87 -10.01
N LEU A 9 -14.25 -16.36 -9.95
CA LEU A 9 -14.78 -15.41 -10.93
C LEU A 9 -15.29 -14.14 -10.23
N PRO A 10 -15.15 -12.96 -10.87
CA PRO A 10 -14.43 -12.71 -12.13
C PRO A 10 -12.90 -12.69 -11.97
N VAL A 11 -12.40 -12.54 -10.74
CA VAL A 11 -10.98 -12.58 -10.41
C VAL A 11 -10.80 -13.58 -9.27
N ALA A 12 -9.79 -14.43 -9.38
CA ALA A 12 -9.55 -15.45 -8.38
C ALA A 12 -9.00 -14.85 -7.07
N GLY A 13 -9.40 -15.44 -5.94
CA GLY A 13 -8.96 -15.01 -4.62
C GLY A 13 -9.91 -14.02 -3.95
N LYS A 14 -9.52 -13.55 -2.75
CA LYS A 14 -10.35 -12.66 -1.91
C LYS A 14 -9.66 -11.37 -1.50
N ILE A 15 -8.37 -11.25 -1.79
CA ILE A 15 -7.55 -10.13 -1.37
C ILE A 15 -7.17 -9.29 -2.57
N SER A 16 -7.12 -7.98 -2.39
CA SER A 16 -6.61 -7.01 -3.35
C SER A 16 -5.77 -5.98 -2.61
N VAL A 17 -4.87 -5.32 -3.34
CA VAL A 17 -4.08 -4.19 -2.84
C VAL A 17 -4.32 -3.03 -3.77
N THR A 18 -4.78 -1.91 -3.21
CA THR A 18 -5.10 -0.70 -3.97
C THR A 18 -4.40 0.50 -3.33
N PRO A 19 -3.81 1.41 -4.13
CA PRO A 19 -3.24 2.65 -3.61
C PRO A 19 -4.28 3.50 -2.85
N THR A 20 -3.87 4.13 -1.75
CA THR A 20 -4.73 5.04 -0.97
C THR A 20 -4.63 6.50 -1.43
N LYS A 21 -3.61 6.82 -2.24
CA LYS A 21 -3.38 8.14 -2.84
C LYS A 21 -3.56 8.06 -4.35
N MET A 22 -3.98 9.17 -4.96
CA MET A 22 -4.15 9.27 -6.40
C MET A 22 -2.80 9.13 -7.11
N LEU A 23 -2.79 8.42 -8.24
CA LEU A 23 -1.63 8.20 -9.10
C LEU A 23 -2.02 8.47 -10.57
N ALA A 24 -2.65 9.61 -10.83
CA ALA A 24 -3.32 9.88 -12.10
C ALA A 24 -2.41 10.53 -13.16
N ASN A 25 -1.31 11.17 -12.73
CA ASN A 25 -0.44 11.95 -13.60
C ASN A 25 1.03 11.88 -13.18
N GLN A 26 1.91 12.53 -13.95
CA GLN A 26 3.36 12.54 -13.69
C GLN A 26 3.73 13.21 -12.37
N PHE A 27 2.99 14.25 -11.96
CA PHE A 27 3.22 14.92 -10.68
C PHE A 27 2.89 13.98 -9.51
N ASP A 28 1.76 13.29 -9.55
CA ASP A 28 1.38 12.30 -8.54
C ASP A 28 2.44 11.18 -8.43
N LEU A 29 2.94 10.71 -9.58
CA LEU A 29 4.00 9.70 -9.62
C LEU A 29 5.32 10.22 -9.04
N SER A 30 5.68 11.48 -9.31
CA SER A 30 6.89 12.09 -8.74
C SER A 30 6.84 12.23 -7.21
N LEU A 31 5.63 12.33 -6.63
CA LEU A 31 5.42 12.36 -5.19
C LEU A 31 5.45 10.95 -4.58
N ALA A 32 4.81 9.99 -5.24
CA ALA A 32 4.69 8.62 -4.75
C ALA A 32 5.98 7.79 -4.90
N TYR A 33 6.82 8.15 -5.87
CA TYR A 33 8.09 7.47 -6.18
C TYR A 33 9.25 8.46 -6.20
N SER A 34 10.35 8.09 -6.86
CA SER A 34 11.50 8.97 -7.04
C SER A 34 11.11 10.22 -7.85
N PRO A 35 11.55 11.43 -7.44
CA PRO A 35 12.39 11.72 -6.27
C PRO A 35 11.62 11.93 -4.95
N GLY A 36 10.30 12.14 -4.99
CA GLY A 36 9.50 12.58 -3.84
C GLY A 36 9.52 11.65 -2.63
N VAL A 37 9.52 10.33 -2.86
CA VAL A 37 9.54 9.30 -1.80
C VAL A 37 10.74 9.41 -0.85
N ALA A 38 11.84 10.02 -1.31
CA ALA A 38 13.05 10.21 -0.51
C ALA A 38 12.77 10.98 0.80
N HIS A 39 11.88 11.98 0.77
CA HIS A 39 11.54 12.76 1.96
C HIS A 39 10.91 11.91 3.06
N ALA A 40 10.05 10.94 2.69
CA ALA A 40 9.46 10.02 3.66
C ALA A 40 10.52 9.05 4.22
N CYS A 41 11.45 8.59 3.38
CA CYS A 41 12.58 7.77 3.82
C CYS A 41 13.47 8.52 4.81
N ASP A 42 13.89 9.75 4.48
CA ASP A 42 14.77 10.57 5.33
C ASP A 42 14.09 10.91 6.67
N ALA A 43 12.78 11.19 6.67
CA ALA A 43 12.02 11.41 7.88
C ALA A 43 12.01 10.17 8.80
N ILE A 44 11.85 8.96 8.24
CA ILE A 44 11.89 7.71 9.01
C ILE A 44 13.31 7.39 9.50
N VAL A 45 14.33 7.72 8.72
CA VAL A 45 15.73 7.58 9.15
C VAL A 45 16.03 8.49 10.36
N ALA A 46 15.52 9.72 10.33
CA ALA A 46 15.68 10.68 11.43
C ALA A 46 14.86 10.31 12.67
N GLU A 47 13.60 9.89 12.49
CA GLU A 47 12.68 9.48 13.56
C GLU A 47 11.97 8.16 13.18
N PRO A 48 12.44 7.00 13.68
CA PRO A 48 11.89 5.70 13.31
C PRO A 48 10.40 5.51 13.60
N ASN A 49 9.82 6.26 14.55
CA ASN A 49 8.40 6.18 14.84
C ASN A 49 7.50 6.76 13.74
N GLU A 50 8.03 7.63 12.88
CA GLU A 50 7.31 8.16 11.71
C GLU A 50 6.95 7.06 10.70
N ALA A 51 7.54 5.86 10.80
CA ALA A 51 7.10 4.72 10.01
C ALA A 51 5.60 4.41 10.20
N SER A 52 5.02 4.68 11.38
CA SER A 52 3.60 4.43 11.64
C SER A 52 2.67 5.51 11.07
N SER A 53 3.15 6.76 10.93
CA SER A 53 2.38 7.89 10.37
C SER A 53 2.52 7.99 8.85
N LEU A 54 3.69 7.66 8.31
CA LEU A 54 4.05 7.84 6.89
C LEU A 54 3.84 6.58 6.03
N THR A 55 3.53 5.44 6.63
CA THR A 55 3.31 4.18 5.90
C THR A 55 2.03 3.49 6.32
N ALA A 56 1.66 2.41 5.62
CA ALA A 56 0.52 1.58 6.02
C ALA A 56 0.73 0.84 7.35
N ARG A 57 1.95 0.83 7.92
CA ARG A 57 2.32 0.08 9.12
C ARG A 57 1.38 0.32 10.30
N GLY A 58 0.93 1.56 10.52
CA GLY A 58 0.03 1.90 11.63
C GLY A 58 -1.32 1.18 11.62
N ASN A 59 -1.74 0.64 10.48
CA ASN A 59 -3.01 -0.07 10.30
C ASN A 59 -2.86 -1.45 9.62
N LEU A 60 -1.62 -1.94 9.43
CA LEU A 60 -1.35 -3.19 8.74
C LEU A 60 -1.17 -4.34 9.73
N VAL A 61 -1.97 -5.40 9.58
CA VAL A 61 -1.89 -6.62 10.39
C VAL A 61 -1.61 -7.83 9.49
N ALA A 62 -0.58 -8.60 9.83
CA ALA A 62 -0.28 -9.87 9.16
C ALA A 62 -1.06 -11.02 9.83
N VAL A 63 -1.74 -11.85 9.03
CA VAL A 63 -2.39 -13.09 9.50
C VAL A 63 -1.42 -14.25 9.30
N ILE A 64 -0.83 -14.74 10.38
CA ILE A 64 0.10 -15.88 10.39
C ILE A 64 -0.69 -17.11 10.87
N SER A 65 -0.65 -18.20 10.09
CA SER A 65 -1.38 -19.46 10.37
C SER A 65 -0.46 -20.67 10.28
#